data_AF-A0A6L5ZFC2-F1
#
_entry.id   AF-A0A6L5ZFC2-F1
#
_cell.length_a   1.000
_cell.length_b   1.000
_cell.length_c   1.000
_cell.angle_alpha   90.00
_cell.angle_beta   90.00
_cell.angle_gamma   90.00
#
_symmetry.space_group_name_H-M   'P 1'
#
loop_
_entity.id
_entity.type
_entity.pdbx_description
1 polymer ?
#
loop_
_entity_poly.entity_id
_entity_poly.type
_entity_poly.pdbx_seq_one_letter_code
_entity_poly.pdbx_strand_id
1 'polypeptide(L)'
;MKVSRLVLITVVLLGIVGLTAFWGGSPAVPVDGSIDEIIPESGSAQTLSSTWYCAAGGLGESASSTHEVLLANPSKEVVPVRLTAYNAQGLVGEPKTIASVAQQVTPVDVNAVFGGSELSVMAEFDSGALAVQHRITTATSADSVPCSTTSSERWFFPAQTSVLGSSALLVLFNPFSADAGVDITAAVEDGLRSPKEWAGIVVPAGTSRVIDLGQYVQRRDQFSVAVRLRNGNLIAESA
;
A
#
# COMPACT_ATOMS: atom_id res chain seq x y z
N MET A 1 53.34 -23.09 45.51
CA MET A 1 52.04 -22.56 45.03
C MET A 1 52.10 -21.81 43.69
N LYS A 2 53.24 -21.27 43.23
CA LYS A 2 53.32 -20.52 41.94
C LYS A 2 53.36 -21.40 40.68
N VAL A 3 54.08 -22.53 40.71
CA VAL A 3 54.28 -23.39 39.52
C VAL A 3 53.00 -24.14 39.11
N SER A 4 52.26 -24.68 40.08
CA SER A 4 51.00 -25.40 39.82
C SER A 4 49.90 -24.50 39.21
N ARG A 5 49.85 -23.21 39.60
CA ARG A 5 48.94 -22.23 38.97
C ARG A 5 49.36 -21.90 37.55
N LEU A 6 50.66 -21.82 37.27
CA LEU A 6 51.17 -21.55 35.93
C LEU A 6 50.81 -22.69 34.97
N VAL A 7 51.01 -23.94 35.39
CA VAL A 7 50.67 -25.13 34.60
C VAL A 7 49.18 -25.20 34.29
N LEU A 8 48.31 -24.92 35.27
CA LEU A 8 46.87 -24.91 35.06
C LEU A 8 46.45 -23.85 34.03
N ILE A 9 47.04 -22.64 34.10
CA ILE A 9 46.75 -21.56 33.16
C ILE A 9 47.22 -21.93 31.74
N THR A 10 48.40 -22.55 31.60
CA THR A 10 48.92 -22.97 30.30
C THR A 10 48.05 -24.05 29.66
N VAL A 11 47.57 -25.01 30.44
CA VAL A 11 46.67 -26.07 29.94
C VAL A 11 45.33 -25.49 29.49
N VAL A 12 44.76 -24.55 30.27
CA VAL A 12 43.50 -23.88 29.90
C VAL A 12 43.66 -23.05 28.63
N LEU A 13 44.75 -22.28 28.50
CA LEU A 13 45.02 -21.50 27.30
C LEU A 13 45.21 -22.38 26.06
N LEU A 14 45.95 -23.49 26.18
CA LEU A 14 46.10 -24.44 25.08
C LEU A 14 44.77 -25.12 24.71
N GLY A 15 43.91 -25.39 25.71
CA GLY A 15 42.56 -25.89 25.47
C GLY A 15 41.68 -24.90 24.70
N ILE A 16 41.72 -23.61 25.06
CA ILE A 16 40.97 -22.55 24.38
C ILE A 16 41.49 -22.36 22.94
N VAL A 17 42.81 -22.33 22.75
CA VAL A 17 43.41 -22.20 21.41
C VAL A 17 43.06 -23.41 20.54
N GLY A 18 43.12 -24.63 21.09
CA GLY A 18 42.68 -25.84 20.40
C GLY A 18 41.20 -25.82 20.01
N LEU A 19 40.33 -25.31 20.89
CA LEU A 19 38.90 -25.12 20.61
C LEU A 19 38.67 -24.13 19.48
N THR A 20 39.40 -23.00 19.44
CA THR A 20 39.25 -21.99 18.37
C THR A 20 39.81 -22.44 17.03
N ALA A 21 40.85 -23.29 17.03
CA ALA A 21 41.48 -23.78 15.80
C ALA A 21 40.64 -24.83 15.06
N PHE A 22 39.77 -25.56 15.77
CA PHE A 22 38.87 -26.57 15.19
C PHE A 22 37.44 -26.08 14.96
N TRP A 23 37.09 -24.87 15.43
CA TRP A 23 35.76 -24.32 15.22
C TRP A 23 35.67 -23.63 13.85
N GLY A 24 35.48 -24.42 12.80
CA GLY A 24 34.98 -23.90 11.53
C GLY A 24 33.59 -23.35 11.79
N GLY A 25 33.47 -22.03 11.94
CA GLY A 25 32.21 -21.37 12.29
C GLY A 25 31.05 -21.93 11.46
N SER A 26 29.87 -22.07 12.08
CA SER A 26 28.67 -22.45 11.34
C SER A 26 28.55 -21.54 10.13
N PRO A 27 28.46 -22.08 8.89
CA PRO A 27 28.24 -21.23 7.74
C PRO A 27 27.00 -20.41 8.03
N ALA A 28 27.08 -19.09 7.80
CA ALA A 28 25.89 -18.26 7.87
C ALA A 28 24.86 -18.89 6.94
N VAL A 29 23.79 -19.44 7.49
CA VAL A 29 22.65 -19.84 6.69
C VAL A 29 22.17 -18.54 6.07
N PRO A 30 22.20 -18.39 4.73
CA PRO A 30 21.56 -17.26 4.10
C PRO A 30 20.10 -17.35 4.56
N VAL A 31 19.68 -16.44 5.42
CA VAL A 31 18.26 -16.20 5.58
C VAL A 31 17.87 -15.67 4.22
N ASP A 32 17.12 -16.47 3.47
CA ASP A 32 16.51 -16.03 2.24
C ASP A 32 15.51 -14.93 2.64
N GLY A 33 16.03 -13.71 2.70
CA GLY A 33 15.28 -12.51 3.00
C GLY A 33 14.53 -12.09 1.75
N SER A 34 13.80 -13.02 1.12
CA SER A 34 12.63 -12.61 0.38
C SER A 34 11.67 -12.07 1.44
N ILE A 35 11.73 -10.76 1.63
CA ILE A 35 10.52 -10.05 2.02
C ILE A 35 9.53 -10.51 0.96
N ASP A 36 8.48 -11.25 1.34
CA ASP A 36 7.35 -11.44 0.44
C ASP A 36 6.92 -10.02 0.10
N GLU A 37 7.33 -9.55 -1.08
CA GLU A 37 6.85 -8.30 -1.61
C GLU A 37 5.37 -8.56 -1.74
N ILE A 38 4.57 -7.91 -0.89
CA ILE A 38 3.11 -7.95 -0.99
C ILE A 38 2.76 -7.08 -2.20
N ILE A 39 3.18 -7.52 -3.38
CA ILE A 39 2.54 -7.15 -4.62
C ILE A 39 1.14 -7.74 -4.46
N PRO A 40 0.06 -6.96 -4.64
CA PRO A 40 -1.27 -7.54 -4.66
C PRO A 40 -1.33 -8.47 -5.88
N GLU A 41 -1.11 -9.75 -5.60
CA GLU A 41 -1.17 -10.83 -6.56
C GLU A 41 -2.62 -11.31 -6.67
N SER A 42 -2.98 -11.79 -7.86
CA SER A 42 -4.19 -12.59 -8.01
C SER A 42 -4.11 -13.81 -7.08
N GLY A 43 -5.25 -14.13 -6.46
CA GLY A 43 -5.36 -15.34 -5.65
C GLY A 43 -5.14 -16.60 -6.49
N SER A 44 -4.94 -17.74 -5.83
CA SER A 44 -4.93 -19.03 -6.53
C SER A 44 -6.28 -19.27 -7.22
N ALA A 45 -6.32 -20.14 -8.25
CA ALA A 45 -7.56 -20.53 -8.91
C ALA A 45 -8.61 -21.20 -7.97
N GLN A 46 -8.22 -21.53 -6.74
CA GLN A 46 -9.10 -22.07 -5.70
C GLN A 46 -9.73 -20.97 -4.81
N THR A 47 -9.30 -19.72 -4.92
CA THR A 47 -9.91 -18.59 -4.23
C THR A 47 -11.30 -18.35 -4.81
N LEU A 48 -12.33 -18.52 -3.98
CA LEU A 48 -13.73 -18.50 -4.41
C LEU A 48 -14.28 -17.08 -4.61
N SER A 49 -13.74 -16.09 -3.89
CA SER A 49 -14.14 -14.69 -3.99
C SER A 49 -12.97 -13.79 -3.61
N SER A 50 -12.90 -12.61 -4.21
CA SER A 50 -11.83 -11.64 -3.99
C SER A 50 -12.38 -10.22 -3.96
N THR A 51 -11.76 -9.39 -3.11
CA THR A 51 -12.06 -7.97 -3.00
C THR A 51 -10.79 -7.17 -3.21
N TRP A 52 -10.86 -6.16 -4.08
CA TRP A 52 -9.77 -5.27 -4.41
C TRP A 52 -10.18 -3.82 -4.19
N TYR A 53 -9.25 -3.00 -3.72
CA TYR A 53 -9.48 -1.64 -3.26
C TYR A 53 -8.53 -0.69 -3.98
N CYS A 54 -9.05 0.10 -4.92
CA CYS A 54 -8.33 1.14 -5.63
C CYS A 54 -8.61 2.45 -4.89
N ALA A 55 -7.67 2.96 -4.10
CA ALA A 55 -7.95 4.05 -3.19
C ALA A 55 -7.88 5.40 -3.91
N ALA A 56 -6.84 5.66 -4.70
CA ALA A 56 -6.75 6.93 -5.42
C ALA A 56 -7.62 6.95 -6.69
N GLY A 57 -8.35 8.05 -6.89
CA GLY A 57 -9.27 8.23 -8.02
C GLY A 57 -9.10 9.54 -8.79
N GLY A 58 -7.98 10.24 -8.59
CA GLY A 58 -7.69 11.54 -9.21
C GLY A 58 -6.70 12.37 -8.40
N LEU A 59 -6.19 13.46 -9.00
CA LEU A 59 -5.15 14.32 -8.43
C LEU A 59 -5.69 15.68 -7.92
N GLY A 60 -6.84 15.71 -7.24
CA GLY A 60 -7.45 16.97 -6.81
C GLY A 60 -8.44 17.56 -7.84
N GLU A 61 -9.32 18.46 -7.36
CA GLU A 61 -10.35 19.16 -8.16
C GLU A 61 -9.82 19.96 -9.37
N SER A 62 -8.51 20.23 -9.44
CA SER A 62 -7.92 21.15 -10.43
C SER A 62 -7.40 20.47 -11.70
N ALA A 63 -7.22 19.15 -11.69
CA ALA A 63 -6.66 18.40 -12.81
C ALA A 63 -7.73 17.53 -13.48
N SER A 64 -8.04 17.82 -14.75
CA SER A 64 -8.83 16.92 -15.57
C SER A 64 -8.08 15.60 -15.68
N SER A 65 -8.52 14.60 -14.92
CA SER A 65 -7.93 13.27 -14.87
C SER A 65 -9.00 12.23 -15.18
N THR A 66 -8.57 11.17 -15.87
CA THR A 66 -9.37 9.98 -16.10
C THR A 66 -8.86 8.89 -15.18
N HIS A 67 -9.76 8.32 -14.39
CA HIS A 67 -9.53 7.19 -13.52
C HIS A 67 -10.14 5.94 -14.15
N GLU A 68 -9.30 4.99 -14.53
CA GLU A 68 -9.71 3.70 -15.06
C GLU A 68 -9.40 2.60 -14.05
N VAL A 69 -10.33 1.66 -13.88
CA VAL A 69 -10.06 0.35 -13.29
C VAL A 69 -9.81 -0.64 -14.42
N LEU A 70 -8.65 -1.28 -14.40
CA LEU A 70 -8.21 -2.28 -15.36
C LEU A 70 -8.43 -3.67 -14.76
N LEU A 71 -9.37 -4.42 -15.36
CA LEU A 71 -9.71 -5.78 -14.95
C LEU A 71 -8.98 -6.77 -15.85
N ALA A 72 -7.87 -7.34 -15.38
CA ALA A 72 -7.14 -8.37 -16.10
C ALA A 72 -7.71 -9.75 -15.78
N ASN A 73 -8.32 -10.40 -16.77
CA ASN A 73 -8.91 -11.73 -16.63
C ASN A 73 -8.18 -12.74 -17.52
N PRO A 74 -7.24 -13.53 -16.97
CA PRO A 74 -6.53 -14.57 -17.71
C PRO A 74 -7.36 -15.84 -17.91
N SER A 75 -8.55 -15.94 -17.30
CA SER A 75 -9.38 -17.13 -17.38
C SER A 75 -10.08 -17.26 -18.74
N LYS A 76 -10.71 -18.41 -18.97
CA LYS A 76 -11.49 -18.69 -20.19
C LYS A 76 -12.97 -18.29 -20.06
N GLU A 77 -13.36 -17.76 -18.90
CA GLU A 77 -14.75 -17.42 -18.58
C GLU A 77 -14.90 -15.93 -18.36
N VAL A 78 -16.08 -15.41 -18.69
CA VAL A 78 -16.45 -14.04 -18.35
C VAL A 78 -16.73 -13.99 -16.86
N VAL A 79 -16.06 -13.12 -16.12
CA VAL A 79 -16.25 -12.96 -14.69
C VAL A 79 -17.00 -11.65 -14.42
N PRO A 80 -18.18 -11.68 -13.79
CA PRO A 80 -18.86 -10.47 -13.36
C PRO A 80 -18.11 -9.84 -12.19
N VAL A 81 -17.81 -8.55 -12.32
CA VAL A 81 -17.13 -7.75 -11.28
C VAL A 81 -18.08 -6.67 -10.80
N ARG A 82 -18.42 -6.70 -9.52
CA ARG A 82 -19.21 -5.65 -8.87
C ARG A 82 -18.28 -4.53 -8.41
N LEU A 83 -18.46 -3.36 -8.99
CA LEU A 83 -17.77 -2.12 -8.62
C LEU A 83 -18.66 -1.26 -7.74
N THR A 84 -18.09 -0.74 -6.66
CA THR A 84 -18.72 0.20 -5.73
C THR A 84 -17.80 1.41 -5.56
N ALA A 85 -18.29 2.62 -5.81
CA ALA A 85 -17.51 3.85 -5.77
C ALA A 85 -17.81 4.69 -4.52
N TYR A 86 -16.80 5.37 -4.00
CA TYR A 86 -16.85 6.16 -2.78
C TYR A 86 -16.12 7.50 -2.95
N ASN A 87 -16.58 8.51 -2.22
CA ASN A 87 -15.92 9.80 -2.08
C ASN A 87 -15.96 10.28 -0.61
N ALA A 88 -15.62 11.55 -0.37
CA ALA A 88 -15.65 12.14 0.96
C ALA A 88 -17.04 12.24 1.60
N GLN A 89 -18.11 12.22 0.79
CA GLN A 89 -19.50 12.25 1.26
C GLN A 89 -20.09 10.84 1.44
N GLY A 90 -19.44 9.82 0.89
CA GLY A 90 -19.81 8.42 1.08
C GLY A 90 -19.92 7.65 -0.23
N LEU A 91 -20.89 6.74 -0.28
CA LEU A 91 -21.20 5.95 -1.47
C LEU A 91 -21.65 6.86 -2.64
N VAL A 92 -21.11 6.61 -3.83
CA VAL A 92 -21.44 7.35 -5.06
C VAL A 92 -22.25 6.46 -5.99
N GLY A 93 -23.54 6.79 -6.12
CA GLY A 93 -24.47 6.05 -6.98
C GLY A 93 -24.69 4.60 -6.53
N GLU A 94 -25.34 3.82 -7.39
CA GLU A 94 -25.59 2.40 -7.17
C GLU A 94 -24.41 1.54 -7.66
N PRO A 95 -24.06 0.44 -6.96
CA PRO A 95 -23.05 -0.51 -7.43
C PRO A 95 -23.31 -0.98 -8.87
N LYS A 96 -22.23 -1.13 -9.65
CA LYS A 96 -22.31 -1.51 -11.07
C LYS A 96 -21.65 -2.86 -11.28
N THR A 97 -22.29 -3.74 -12.03
CA THR A 97 -21.69 -5.01 -12.43
C THR A 97 -21.12 -4.88 -13.84
N ILE A 98 -19.82 -5.09 -13.97
CA ILE A 98 -19.10 -5.05 -15.24
C ILE A 98 -18.66 -6.47 -15.59
N ALA A 99 -18.86 -6.87 -16.84
CA ALA A 99 -18.38 -8.16 -17.34
C ALA A 99 -16.89 -8.05 -17.68
N SER A 100 -16.02 -8.71 -16.91
CA SER A 100 -14.61 -8.84 -17.27
C SER A 100 -14.44 -9.91 -18.35
N VAL A 101 -13.98 -9.49 -19.53
CA VAL A 101 -13.90 -10.35 -20.72
C VAL A 101 -12.77 -11.37 -20.55
N ALA A 102 -13.05 -12.64 -20.91
CA ALA A 102 -12.08 -13.72 -20.84
C ALA A 102 -10.81 -13.43 -21.67
N GLN A 103 -9.65 -13.79 -21.13
CA GLN A 103 -8.32 -13.63 -21.75
C GLN A 103 -7.98 -12.21 -22.19
N GLN A 104 -8.52 -11.20 -21.50
CA GLN A 104 -8.36 -9.79 -21.86
C GLN A 104 -8.23 -8.89 -20.63
N VAL A 105 -7.78 -7.66 -20.89
CA VAL A 105 -7.88 -6.55 -19.94
C VAL A 105 -9.10 -5.72 -20.33
N THR A 106 -10.04 -5.59 -19.41
CA THR A 106 -11.23 -4.73 -19.58
C THR A 106 -11.00 -3.40 -18.86
N PRO A 107 -10.77 -2.29 -19.56
CA PRO A 107 -10.71 -0.97 -18.94
C PRO A 107 -12.12 -0.48 -18.60
N VAL A 108 -12.28 0.10 -17.41
CA VAL A 108 -13.53 0.69 -16.93
C VAL A 108 -13.26 2.12 -16.51
N ASP A 109 -13.77 3.09 -17.28
CA ASP A 109 -13.73 4.51 -16.91
C ASP A 109 -14.68 4.76 -15.72
N VAL A 110 -14.09 4.95 -14.53
CA VAL A 110 -14.83 5.13 -13.28
C VAL A 110 -15.60 6.43 -13.29
N ASN A 111 -15.00 7.50 -13.83
CA ASN A 111 -15.62 8.82 -13.90
C ASN A 111 -16.86 8.79 -14.80
N ALA A 112 -16.80 8.09 -15.93
CA ALA A 112 -17.94 7.93 -16.83
C ALA A 112 -19.04 7.04 -16.26
N VAL A 113 -18.68 5.98 -15.52
CA VAL A 113 -19.64 4.99 -14.99
C VAL A 113 -20.41 5.52 -13.77
N PHE A 114 -19.72 6.20 -12.84
CA PHE A 114 -20.32 6.67 -11.59
C PHE A 114 -20.61 8.18 -11.57
N GLY A 115 -19.95 8.95 -12.43
CA GLY A 115 -20.02 10.40 -12.43
C GLY A 115 -19.13 11.03 -11.35
N GLY A 116 -18.42 12.09 -11.70
CA GLY A 116 -17.53 12.83 -10.79
C GLY A 116 -16.07 12.39 -10.85
N SER A 117 -15.25 12.94 -9.95
CA SER A 117 -13.80 12.72 -9.83
C SER A 117 -13.44 12.26 -8.42
N GLU A 118 -12.17 11.87 -8.21
CA GLU A 118 -11.63 11.50 -6.89
C GLU A 118 -12.36 10.32 -6.24
N LEU A 119 -12.74 9.34 -7.05
CA LEU A 119 -13.53 8.20 -6.62
C LEU A 119 -12.62 7.04 -6.20
N SER A 120 -12.72 6.62 -4.95
CA SER A 120 -12.16 5.34 -4.51
C SER A 120 -13.10 4.21 -4.92
N VAL A 121 -12.56 3.07 -5.37
CA VAL A 121 -13.37 1.96 -5.91
C VAL A 121 -13.05 0.67 -5.17
N MET A 122 -14.11 -0.02 -4.75
CA MET A 122 -14.06 -1.41 -4.31
C MET A 122 -14.58 -2.31 -5.43
N ALA A 123 -13.80 -3.33 -5.79
CA ALA A 123 -14.15 -4.36 -6.76
C ALA A 123 -14.32 -5.71 -6.07
N GLU A 124 -15.46 -6.34 -6.25
CA GLU A 124 -15.81 -7.65 -5.68
C GLU A 124 -16.18 -8.63 -6.79
N PHE A 125 -15.64 -9.85 -6.76
CA PHE A 125 -15.91 -10.87 -7.77
C PHE A 125 -15.63 -12.28 -7.25
N ASP A 126 -16.35 -13.26 -7.80
CA ASP A 126 -16.26 -14.67 -7.41
C ASP A 126 -15.21 -15.42 -8.24
N SER A 127 -13.96 -14.96 -8.17
CA SER A 127 -12.81 -15.59 -8.83
C SER A 127 -11.51 -15.17 -8.18
N GLY A 128 -10.56 -16.10 -8.02
CA GLY A 128 -9.18 -15.79 -7.64
C GLY A 128 -8.31 -15.31 -8.80
N ALA A 129 -8.69 -15.63 -10.04
CA ALA A 129 -7.80 -15.49 -11.20
C ALA A 129 -7.69 -14.06 -11.72
N LEU A 130 -8.62 -13.18 -11.37
CA LEU A 130 -8.61 -11.78 -11.80
C LEU A 130 -7.57 -10.99 -11.02
N ALA A 131 -6.87 -10.09 -11.73
CA ALA A 131 -6.04 -9.06 -11.13
C ALA A 131 -6.66 -7.69 -11.44
N VAL A 132 -6.62 -6.80 -10.45
CA VAL A 132 -7.18 -5.44 -10.58
C VAL A 132 -6.09 -4.41 -10.36
N GLN A 133 -5.99 -3.51 -11.33
CA GLN A 133 -5.14 -2.33 -11.28
C GLN A 133 -6.03 -1.12 -11.52
N HIS A 134 -5.59 0.06 -11.10
CA HIS A 134 -6.17 1.31 -11.57
C HIS A 134 -5.10 2.18 -12.20
N ARG A 135 -5.56 3.05 -13.09
CA ARG A 135 -4.74 4.01 -13.82
C ARG A 135 -5.37 5.37 -13.71
N ILE A 136 -4.57 6.37 -13.35
CA ILE A 136 -4.94 7.77 -13.36
C ILE A 136 -4.16 8.43 -14.48
N THR A 137 -4.87 8.98 -15.46
CA THR A 137 -4.27 9.65 -16.63
C THR A 137 -4.66 11.12 -16.63
N THR A 138 -3.69 12.00 -16.85
CA THR A 138 -3.87 13.43 -17.09
C THR A 138 -3.49 13.77 -18.54
N ALA A 139 -3.54 15.04 -18.92
CA ALA A 139 -3.07 15.49 -20.23
C ALA A 139 -1.57 15.22 -20.48
N THR A 140 -0.75 15.08 -19.42
CA THR A 140 0.71 15.02 -19.52
C THR A 140 1.35 13.83 -18.81
N SER A 141 0.60 13.09 -18.00
CA SER A 141 1.11 11.97 -17.20
C SER A 141 0.09 10.83 -17.12
N ALA A 142 0.58 9.63 -16.87
CA ALA A 142 -0.25 8.51 -16.45
C ALA A 142 0.49 7.77 -15.33
N ASP A 143 -0.25 7.41 -14.29
CA ASP A 143 0.23 6.54 -13.23
C ASP A 143 -0.69 5.33 -13.11
N SER A 144 -0.12 4.17 -12.82
CA SER A 144 -0.83 2.90 -12.88
C SER A 144 -0.28 1.96 -11.83
N VAL A 145 -1.07 1.70 -10.79
CA VAL A 145 -0.67 0.88 -9.65
C VAL A 145 -1.67 -0.26 -9.42
N PRO A 146 -1.21 -1.42 -8.94
CA PRO A 146 -2.12 -2.49 -8.54
C PRO A 146 -3.00 -2.06 -7.36
N CYS A 147 -4.28 -2.44 -7.37
CA CYS A 147 -5.18 -2.13 -6.26
C CYS A 147 -4.90 -3.05 -5.05
N SER A 148 -5.09 -2.57 -3.82
CA SER A 148 -4.82 -3.39 -2.63
C SER A 148 -5.86 -4.49 -2.47
N THR A 149 -5.46 -5.67 -1.99
CA THR A 149 -6.38 -6.77 -1.64
C THR A 149 -6.65 -6.87 -0.13
N THR A 150 -5.87 -6.14 0.68
CA THR A 150 -5.94 -6.21 2.15
C THR A 150 -5.73 -4.84 2.79
N SER A 151 -6.21 -4.71 4.02
CA SER A 151 -5.87 -3.57 4.89
C SER A 151 -4.64 -3.89 5.73
N SER A 152 -3.95 -2.84 6.20
CA SER A 152 -2.81 -2.93 7.10
C SER A 152 -2.93 -1.91 8.23
N GLU A 153 -2.40 -2.25 9.40
CA GLU A 153 -2.24 -1.31 10.53
C GLU A 153 -1.21 -0.21 10.23
N ARG A 154 -0.30 -0.45 9.28
CA ARG A 154 0.81 0.45 8.93
C ARG A 154 1.03 0.49 7.42
N TRP A 155 1.15 1.71 6.88
CA TRP A 155 1.46 1.97 5.48
C TRP A 155 2.68 2.87 5.38
N PHE A 156 3.53 2.63 4.39
CA PHE A 156 4.78 3.36 4.19
C PHE A 156 4.92 3.76 2.73
N PHE A 157 5.15 5.04 2.50
CA PHE A 157 5.36 5.64 1.19
C PHE A 157 6.77 6.25 1.18
N PRO A 158 7.77 5.54 0.65
CA PRO A 158 9.19 5.88 0.85
C PRO A 158 9.64 7.10 0.04
N ALA A 159 8.91 7.48 -1.00
CA ALA A 159 9.29 8.57 -1.88
C ALA A 159 8.06 9.36 -2.30
N GLN A 160 8.01 10.62 -1.87
CA GLN A 160 7.01 11.63 -2.19
C GLN A 160 7.75 12.93 -2.51
N THR A 161 7.17 13.82 -3.30
CA THR A 161 7.79 15.11 -3.64
C THR A 161 6.79 16.24 -3.52
N SER A 162 7.22 17.39 -3.00
CA SER A 162 6.37 18.57 -2.80
C SER A 162 7.00 19.84 -3.38
N VAL A 163 7.82 19.65 -4.42
CA VAL A 163 8.35 20.75 -5.24
C VAL A 163 7.21 21.47 -5.97
N LEU A 164 7.47 22.70 -6.41
CA LEU A 164 6.47 23.48 -7.13
C LEU A 164 6.01 22.74 -8.39
N GLY A 165 4.69 22.61 -8.56
CA GLY A 165 4.08 21.91 -9.69
C GLY A 165 3.91 20.40 -9.48
N SER A 166 4.30 19.87 -8.32
CA SER A 166 3.94 18.51 -7.89
C SER A 166 2.80 18.55 -6.87
N SER A 167 1.93 17.55 -6.92
CA SER A 167 0.95 17.23 -5.89
C SER A 167 1.47 16.03 -5.09
N ALA A 168 1.61 16.19 -3.77
CA ALA A 168 1.84 15.06 -2.87
C ALA A 168 0.52 14.77 -2.14
N LEU A 169 -0.29 13.89 -2.70
CA LEU A 169 -1.58 13.55 -2.13
C LEU A 169 -1.51 12.17 -1.47
N LEU A 170 -2.19 12.03 -0.35
CA LEU A 170 -2.40 10.76 0.31
C LEU A 170 -3.91 10.51 0.41
N VAL A 171 -4.38 9.42 -0.19
CA VAL A 171 -5.77 9.01 -0.12
C VAL A 171 -5.94 7.96 0.96
N LEU A 172 -6.85 8.22 1.89
CA LEU A 172 -7.27 7.34 2.96
C LEU A 172 -8.68 6.82 2.64
N PHE A 173 -8.77 5.57 2.21
CA PHE A 173 -10.01 4.93 1.78
C PHE A 173 -10.53 3.94 2.82
N ASN A 174 -11.73 4.19 3.34
CA ASN A 174 -12.43 3.31 4.27
C ASN A 174 -13.69 2.68 3.61
N PRO A 175 -13.56 1.54 2.91
CA PRO A 175 -14.71 0.79 2.41
C PRO A 175 -15.45 -0.01 3.49
N PHE A 176 -14.95 -0.02 4.73
CA PHE A 176 -15.43 -0.90 5.79
C PHE A 176 -16.60 -0.28 6.57
N SER A 177 -17.26 -1.10 7.38
CA SER A 177 -18.47 -0.72 8.12
C SER A 177 -18.23 0.07 9.40
N ALA A 178 -16.98 0.31 9.77
CA ALA A 178 -16.61 1.02 11.00
C ALA A 178 -15.61 2.14 10.70
N ASP A 179 -15.70 3.22 11.47
CA ASP A 179 -14.79 4.34 11.36
C ASP A 179 -13.35 3.91 11.67
N ALA A 180 -12.39 4.45 10.91
CA ALA A 180 -10.97 4.25 11.12
C ALA A 180 -10.34 5.53 11.68
N GLY A 181 -9.45 5.38 12.66
CA GLY A 181 -8.63 6.48 13.18
C GLY A 181 -7.19 6.30 12.74
N VAL A 182 -6.55 7.35 12.21
CA VAL A 182 -5.17 7.28 11.72
C VAL A 182 -4.29 8.42 12.24
N ASP A 183 -3.01 8.10 12.42
CA ASP A 183 -1.93 9.08 12.62
C ASP A 183 -1.03 9.07 11.38
N ILE A 184 -0.61 10.25 10.90
CA ILE A 184 0.33 10.40 9.78
C ILE A 184 1.62 11.05 10.30
N THR A 185 2.76 10.58 9.82
CA THR A 185 4.07 11.20 10.07
C THR A 185 4.89 11.19 8.79
N ALA A 186 5.55 12.29 8.49
CA ALA A 186 6.51 12.37 7.41
C ALA A 186 7.94 12.42 7.94
N ALA A 187 8.88 11.78 7.25
CA ALA A 187 10.31 11.95 7.48
C ALA A 187 10.92 12.72 6.30
N VAL A 188 11.59 13.82 6.65
CA VAL A 188 12.36 14.67 5.74
C VAL A 188 13.82 14.69 6.21
N GLU A 189 14.71 15.24 5.39
CA GLU A 189 16.16 15.25 5.64
C GLU A 189 16.57 15.82 7.01
N ASP A 190 15.83 16.84 7.49
CA ASP A 190 16.12 17.55 8.74
C ASP A 190 15.32 17.05 9.96
N GLY A 191 14.54 15.96 9.80
CA GLY A 191 13.81 15.32 10.89
C GLY A 191 12.37 14.91 10.56
N LEU A 192 11.60 14.60 11.58
CA LEU A 192 10.20 14.18 11.45
C LEU A 192 9.24 15.38 11.37
N ARG A 193 8.10 15.18 10.72
CA ARG A 193 6.97 16.11 10.65
C ARG A 193 5.69 15.37 11.07
N SER A 194 5.08 15.83 12.15
CA SER A 194 3.80 15.32 12.67
C SER A 194 2.94 16.50 13.14
N PRO A 195 2.36 17.28 12.22
CA PRO A 195 1.41 18.35 12.54
C PRO A 195 0.23 17.81 13.37
N LYS A 196 -0.45 18.69 14.13
CA LYS A 196 -1.57 18.28 14.98
C LYS A 196 -2.75 17.77 14.16
N GLU A 197 -2.90 18.27 12.95
CA GLU A 197 -3.93 17.95 11.97
C GLU A 197 -3.77 16.54 11.39
N TRP A 198 -2.59 15.93 11.57
CA TRP A 198 -2.29 14.57 11.16
C TRP A 198 -2.44 13.54 12.30
N ALA A 199 -2.77 13.98 13.51
CA ALA A 199 -2.97 13.12 14.65
C ALA A 199 -4.46 12.79 14.83
N GLY A 200 -4.79 11.49 14.85
CA GLY A 200 -6.15 11.01 15.09
C GLY A 200 -7.17 11.44 14.04
N ILE A 201 -6.77 11.51 12.77
CA ILE A 201 -7.71 11.75 11.66
C ILE A 201 -8.73 10.61 11.65
N VAL A 202 -10.01 10.97 11.70
CA VAL A 202 -11.12 10.00 11.58
C VAL A 202 -11.52 9.89 10.12
N VAL A 203 -11.56 8.68 9.58
CA VAL A 203 -12.09 8.37 8.25
C VAL A 203 -13.38 7.57 8.44
N PRO A 204 -14.56 8.20 8.24
CA PRO A 204 -15.84 7.53 8.46
C PRO A 204 -16.00 6.27 7.60
N ALA A 205 -16.81 5.32 8.10
CA ALA A 205 -17.21 4.13 7.36
C ALA A 205 -17.78 4.48 5.97
N GLY A 206 -17.34 3.77 4.93
CA GLY A 206 -17.81 3.96 3.56
C GLY A 206 -17.47 5.33 2.96
N THR A 207 -16.31 5.92 3.29
CA THR A 207 -15.85 7.20 2.73
C THR A 207 -14.39 7.13 2.30
N SER A 208 -13.94 8.12 1.53
CA SER A 208 -12.52 8.37 1.29
C SER A 208 -12.13 9.80 1.72
N ARG A 209 -10.86 10.00 2.06
CA ARG A 209 -10.32 11.33 2.38
C ARG A 209 -9.00 11.55 1.68
N VAL A 210 -8.85 12.70 1.04
CA VAL A 210 -7.59 13.14 0.43
C VAL A 210 -6.88 14.07 1.41
N ILE A 211 -5.59 13.82 1.65
CA ILE A 211 -4.71 14.63 2.49
C ILE A 211 -3.64 15.24 1.59
N ASP A 212 -3.59 16.57 1.53
CA ASP A 212 -2.49 17.28 0.89
C ASP A 212 -1.27 17.30 1.84
N LEU A 213 -0.28 16.46 1.52
CA LEU A 213 0.97 16.38 2.28
C LEU A 213 1.82 17.64 2.08
N GLY A 214 1.73 18.24 0.90
CA GLY A 214 2.44 19.45 0.50
C GLY A 214 2.05 20.65 1.36
N GLN A 215 0.84 20.68 1.93
CA GLN A 215 0.41 21.74 2.86
C GLN A 215 1.37 21.87 4.05
N TYR A 216 1.87 20.76 4.60
CA TYR A 216 2.70 20.72 5.81
C TYR A 216 4.17 20.35 5.55
N VAL A 217 4.45 19.66 4.46
CA VAL A 217 5.81 19.30 4.02
C VAL A 217 6.07 20.00 2.69
N GLN A 218 6.45 21.28 2.75
CA GLN A 218 6.62 22.11 1.55
C GLN A 218 8.03 22.02 0.97
N ARG A 219 8.12 22.09 -0.37
CA ARG A 219 9.36 22.29 -1.14
C ARG A 219 10.44 21.26 -0.82
N ARG A 220 10.06 19.99 -0.79
CA ARG A 220 10.99 18.87 -0.62
C ARG A 220 11.07 18.07 -1.91
N ASP A 221 12.29 17.89 -2.39
CA ASP A 221 12.56 17.06 -3.57
C ASP A 221 12.17 15.61 -3.31
N GLN A 222 12.41 15.13 -2.09
CA GLN A 222 12.00 13.81 -1.63
C GLN A 222 11.67 13.82 -0.13
N PHE A 223 10.63 13.10 0.26
CA PHE A 223 10.33 12.75 1.64
C PHE A 223 9.59 11.41 1.71
N SER A 224 9.50 10.83 2.90
CA SER A 224 8.71 9.61 3.14
C SER A 224 7.54 9.88 4.08
N VAL A 225 6.50 9.06 3.98
CA VAL A 225 5.30 9.14 4.81
C VAL A 225 5.01 7.77 5.42
N ALA A 226 4.62 7.77 6.69
CA ALA A 226 4.07 6.62 7.37
C ALA A 226 2.66 6.95 7.87
N VAL A 227 1.73 6.04 7.62
CA VAL A 227 0.37 6.07 8.15
C VAL A 227 0.22 4.93 9.15
N ARG A 228 -0.30 5.22 10.33
CA ARG A 228 -0.54 4.22 11.38
C ARG A 228 -1.99 4.28 11.83
N LEU A 229 -2.67 3.15 11.77
CA LEU A 229 -4.02 3.03 12.30
C LEU A 229 -3.98 3.00 13.83
N ARG A 230 -4.95 3.68 14.44
CA ARG A 230 -5.24 3.65 15.87
C ARG A 230 -6.31 2.60 16.16
N ASN A 231 -7.21 2.40 15.21
CA ASN A 231 -8.33 1.46 15.23
C ASN A 231 -8.93 1.33 13.82
N GLY A 232 -9.73 0.28 13.62
CA GLY A 232 -10.45 0.04 12.36
C GLY A 232 -9.58 -0.58 11.27
N ASN A 233 -10.06 -0.51 10.04
CA ASN A 233 -9.36 -0.94 8.83
C ASN A 233 -9.44 0.19 7.80
N LEU A 234 -8.40 0.31 6.98
CA LEU A 234 -8.28 1.35 5.95
C LEU A 234 -7.28 0.90 4.87
N ILE A 235 -7.49 1.38 3.66
CA ILE A 235 -6.52 1.36 2.57
C ILE A 235 -5.92 2.75 2.44
N ALA A 236 -4.59 2.85 2.42
CA ALA A 236 -3.89 4.11 2.17
C ALA A 236 -3.09 4.01 0.87
N GLU A 237 -3.07 5.08 0.10
CA GLU A 237 -2.37 5.14 -1.17
C GLU A 237 -1.86 6.57 -1.42
N SER A 238 -0.64 6.71 -1.94
CA SER A 238 -0.11 8.01 -2.37
C SER A 238 -0.38 8.24 -3.85
N ALA A 239 -0.76 9.46 -4.20
CA ALA A 239 -1.04 9.91 -5.57
C ALA A 239 -0.31 11.22 -5.91
#